data_AF-A0A369LC65-F1
#
_entry.id   AF-A0A369LC65-F1
#
_cell.length_a   1.000
_cell.length_b   1.000
_cell.length_c   1.000
_cell.angle_alpha   90.00
_cell.angle_beta   90.00
_cell.angle_gamma   90.00
#
_symmetry.space_group_name_H-M   'P 1'
#
loop_
_entity.id
_entity.type
_entity.pdbx_description
1 polymer ?
#
loop_
_entity_poly.entity_id
_entity_poly.type
_entity_poly.pdbx_seq_one_letter_code
_entity_poly.pdbx_strand_id
1 'polypeptide(L)'
;MSEQEQHQESPENNDDEGFDFTHVNSVARIALYDNLLSAPRVTEIQPAPTGEFIESLATNVYQQSQAAGGTIPYTVIREVSENFIHARFQEATVSILDHGCTIRFADQGPGIACKDRAQLPGFTSAIEPMKSYIRGVGSGLPIVKEYLDFTHGTISIEDNLGTGSVVTISANGSNPQLPKELEIDHVEEDEDAEHPEPTAPRYRIAEEDHEPAYNAQPAYAQPSAQYAPGFAAQPPMQAYQQAPQMAYAAPQQFAQPGYAPAAQQGYMQAPIQQPMGYPYGQQLQQQPQIQPAPVDAQPIIASLSQREKDFLVIYLKEGVLGVSDVVKLTGAAQSSVHNTLKKLEGIGLLKMSGKKRMLTNLGIQVAQLL
;
A
#
# COMPACT_ATOMS: atom_id res chain seq x y z
N MET A 1 -35.98 -17.93 -24.89
CA MET A 1 -35.92 -16.50 -24.56
C MET A 1 -34.51 -16.28 -24.08
N SER A 2 -33.67 -15.71 -24.94
CA SER A 2 -32.24 -15.52 -24.68
C SER A 2 -32.06 -14.10 -24.15
N GLU A 3 -31.56 -13.98 -22.93
CA GLU A 3 -31.26 -12.71 -22.27
C GLU A 3 -30.06 -12.07 -22.98
N GLN A 4 -30.28 -10.85 -23.49
CA GLN A 4 -29.25 -10.02 -24.09
C GLN A 4 -28.46 -9.35 -22.96
N GLU A 5 -27.15 -9.60 -22.92
CA GLU A 5 -26.19 -8.84 -22.13
C GLU A 5 -26.19 -7.38 -22.58
N GLN A 6 -26.65 -6.47 -21.72
CA GLN A 6 -26.48 -5.03 -21.91
C GLN A 6 -25.05 -4.64 -21.56
N HIS A 7 -24.20 -4.53 -22.59
CA HIS A 7 -23.03 -3.66 -22.55
C HIS A 7 -23.54 -2.22 -22.51
N GLN A 8 -23.43 -1.58 -21.34
CA GLN A 8 -23.68 -0.14 -21.22
C GLN A 8 -22.32 0.57 -21.27
N GLU A 9 -22.00 1.09 -22.46
CA GLU A 9 -20.87 1.98 -22.71
C GLU A 9 -20.89 3.13 -21.70
N SER A 10 -19.73 3.35 -21.08
CA SER A 10 -19.47 4.53 -20.24
C SER A 10 -19.31 5.75 -21.16
N PRO A 11 -19.56 6.99 -20.70
CA PRO A 11 -19.54 8.14 -21.58
C PRO A 11 -18.14 8.30 -22.17
N GLU A 12 -18.06 8.29 -23.51
CA GLU A 12 -16.84 8.58 -24.26
C GLU A 12 -16.39 9.99 -23.92
N ASN A 13 -15.32 10.10 -23.12
CA ASN A 13 -14.53 11.32 -23.06
C ASN A 13 -13.83 11.45 -24.41
N ASN A 14 -14.42 12.24 -25.31
CA ASN A 14 -13.88 12.57 -26.63
C ASN A 14 -12.49 13.26 -26.61
N ASP A 15 -11.92 13.52 -25.43
CA ASP A 15 -10.60 14.11 -25.26
C ASP A 15 -9.45 13.08 -25.41
N ASP A 16 -9.74 11.77 -25.44
CA ASP A 16 -8.71 10.72 -25.51
C ASP A 16 -8.30 10.36 -26.96
N GLU A 17 -9.06 10.81 -27.96
CA GLU A 17 -8.71 10.66 -29.38
C GLU A 17 -7.54 11.58 -29.78
N GLY A 18 -6.32 11.18 -29.42
CA GLY A 18 -5.09 11.82 -29.89
C GLY A 18 -3.98 11.99 -28.86
N PHE A 19 -4.17 11.53 -27.62
CA PHE A 19 -3.09 11.55 -26.64
C PHE A 19 -2.04 10.47 -26.95
N ASP A 20 -0.77 10.86 -27.00
CA ASP A 20 0.34 9.94 -27.22
C ASP A 20 0.78 9.29 -25.90
N PHE A 21 0.39 8.03 -25.71
CA PHE A 21 0.77 7.22 -24.55
C PHE A 21 2.15 6.56 -24.66
N THR A 22 2.93 6.82 -25.73
CA THR A 22 4.24 6.18 -25.90
C THR A 22 5.31 6.75 -24.98
N HIS A 23 5.17 8.01 -24.58
CA HIS A 23 6.14 8.74 -23.77
C HIS A 23 5.47 9.60 -22.71
N VAL A 24 6.03 9.59 -21.50
CA VAL A 24 5.62 10.47 -20.41
C VAL A 24 6.53 11.69 -20.42
N ASN A 25 5.95 12.86 -20.68
CA ASN A 25 6.67 14.13 -20.76
C ASN A 25 6.71 14.90 -19.43
N SER A 26 5.94 14.47 -18.44
CA SER A 26 5.89 15.08 -17.11
C SER A 26 6.92 14.44 -16.17
N VAL A 27 7.27 15.19 -15.12
CA VAL A 27 8.06 14.68 -13.99
C VAL A 27 7.10 14.16 -12.93
N ALA A 28 7.35 12.96 -12.39
CA ALA A 28 6.68 12.52 -11.17
C ALA A 28 7.54 12.82 -9.94
N ARG A 29 6.90 13.14 -8.82
CA ARG A 29 7.60 13.47 -7.56
C ARG A 29 7.25 12.49 -6.47
N ILE A 30 8.26 11.91 -5.83
CA ILE A 30 8.12 11.02 -4.67
C ILE A 30 8.60 11.79 -3.44
N ALA A 31 7.68 12.07 -2.51
CA ALA A 31 7.96 12.73 -1.25
C ALA A 31 7.98 11.70 -0.11
N LEU A 32 9.14 11.47 0.49
CA LEU A 32 9.31 10.62 1.67
C LEU A 32 9.27 11.49 2.93
N TYR A 33 8.30 11.21 3.81
CA TYR A 33 8.13 11.92 5.08
C TYR A 33 8.71 11.08 6.23
N ASP A 34 9.72 11.62 6.90
CA ASP A 34 10.23 11.05 8.14
C ASP A 34 9.28 11.37 9.32
N ASN A 35 8.72 12.59 9.31
CA ASN A 35 7.63 13.05 10.15
C ASN A 35 6.90 14.21 9.44
N LEU A 36 5.72 14.58 9.91
CA LEU A 36 4.87 15.60 9.28
C LEU A 36 5.28 17.05 9.59
N LEU A 37 6.23 17.25 10.50
CA LEU A 37 6.71 18.58 10.90
C LEU A 37 7.96 19.02 10.12
N SER A 38 8.65 18.07 9.46
CA SER A 38 9.84 18.30 8.65
C SER A 38 9.51 18.34 7.16
N ALA A 39 10.32 19.08 6.40
CA ALA A 39 10.25 19.04 4.94
C ALA A 39 10.55 17.60 4.42
N PRO A 40 9.76 17.09 3.47
CA PRO A 40 9.97 15.75 2.93
C PRO A 40 11.22 15.67 2.07
N ARG A 41 11.79 14.48 1.97
CA ARG A 41 12.83 14.17 0.98
C ARG A 41 12.16 13.89 -0.36
N VAL A 42 12.47 14.69 -1.36
CA VAL A 42 11.86 14.59 -2.69
C VAL A 42 12.80 13.91 -3.67
N THR A 43 12.30 12.88 -4.34
CA THR A 43 12.96 12.21 -5.47
C THR A 43 12.11 12.43 -6.72
N GLU A 44 12.74 12.83 -7.83
CA GLU A 44 12.04 13.04 -9.10
C GLU A 44 12.26 11.87 -10.06
N ILE A 45 11.18 11.45 -10.73
CA ILE A 45 11.21 10.52 -11.85
C ILE A 45 11.13 11.34 -13.13
N GLN A 46 12.20 11.28 -13.91
CA GLN A 46 12.35 12.04 -15.14
C GLN A 46 11.47 11.49 -16.27
N PRO A 47 11.11 12.34 -17.26
CA PRO A 47 10.42 11.92 -18.48
C PRO A 47 11.09 10.71 -19.14
N ALA A 48 10.29 9.73 -19.54
CA ALA A 48 10.76 8.46 -20.09
C ALA A 48 9.64 7.78 -20.92
N PRO A 49 9.98 6.77 -21.76
CA PRO A 49 8.98 5.91 -22.37
C PRO A 49 8.02 5.33 -21.32
N THR A 50 6.72 5.29 -21.62
CA THR A 50 5.67 5.05 -20.60
C THR A 50 5.89 3.79 -19.75
N GLY A 51 6.27 2.68 -20.38
CA GLY A 51 6.58 1.45 -19.64
C GLY A 51 7.77 1.60 -18.69
N GLU A 52 8.83 2.29 -19.13
CA GLU A 52 10.01 2.57 -18.30
C GLU A 52 9.70 3.57 -17.19
N PHE A 53 8.85 4.57 -17.46
CA PHE A 53 8.40 5.56 -16.49
C PHE A 53 7.63 4.91 -15.34
N ILE A 54 6.63 4.08 -15.65
CA ILE A 54 5.84 3.33 -14.66
C ILE A 54 6.76 2.40 -13.84
N GLU A 55 7.66 1.68 -14.51
CA GLU A 55 8.61 0.78 -13.87
C GLU A 55 9.53 1.53 -12.89
N SER A 56 10.10 2.65 -13.34
CA SER A 56 10.99 3.50 -12.55
C SER A 56 10.26 4.08 -11.34
N LEU A 57 9.04 4.60 -11.53
CA LEU A 57 8.21 5.13 -10.45
C LEU A 57 7.89 4.06 -9.41
N ALA A 58 7.33 2.92 -9.83
CA ALA A 58 6.97 1.83 -8.92
C ALA A 58 8.21 1.28 -8.16
N THR A 59 9.34 1.14 -8.85
CA THR A 59 10.59 0.67 -8.25
C THR A 59 11.11 1.66 -7.19
N ASN A 60 11.15 2.95 -7.50
CA ASN A 60 11.63 3.97 -6.57
C ASN A 60 10.69 4.13 -5.35
N VAL A 61 9.37 4.04 -5.55
CA VAL A 61 8.40 4.09 -4.45
C VAL A 61 8.55 2.86 -3.55
N TYR A 62 8.66 1.66 -4.14
CA TYR A 62 8.85 0.43 -3.37
C TYR A 62 10.15 0.43 -2.58
N GLN A 63 11.29 0.81 -3.20
CA GLN A 63 12.58 0.85 -2.52
C GLN A 63 12.57 1.85 -1.34
N GLN A 64 11.98 3.04 -1.53
CA GLN A 64 11.89 4.04 -0.47
C GLN A 64 10.93 3.62 0.65
N SER A 65 9.78 3.03 0.32
CA SER A 65 8.83 2.48 1.30
C SER A 65 9.48 1.36 2.11
N GLN A 66 10.13 0.39 1.46
CA GLN A 66 10.84 -0.70 2.14
C GLN A 66 11.98 -0.20 3.02
N ALA A 67 12.80 0.74 2.52
CA ALA A 67 13.89 1.31 3.29
C ALA A 67 13.40 2.07 4.54
N ALA A 68 12.18 2.63 4.48
CA ALA A 68 11.53 3.28 5.62
C ALA A 68 10.92 2.28 6.63
N GLY A 69 10.76 1.00 6.27
CA GLY A 69 10.15 -0.05 7.10
C GLY A 69 8.79 -0.56 6.62
N GLY A 70 8.34 -0.12 5.44
CA GLY A 70 7.04 -0.48 4.88
C GLY A 70 6.92 -1.95 4.52
N THR A 71 5.69 -2.47 4.51
CA THR A 71 5.38 -3.88 4.20
C THR A 71 4.56 -4.05 2.93
N ILE A 72 4.19 -2.95 2.26
CA ILE A 72 3.38 -2.98 1.03
C ILE A 72 4.20 -3.64 -0.10
N PRO A 73 3.68 -4.70 -0.76
CA PRO A 73 4.38 -5.37 -1.85
C PRO A 73 4.55 -4.50 -3.09
N TYR A 74 5.61 -4.78 -3.83
CA TYR A 74 5.87 -4.16 -5.13
C TYR A 74 4.67 -4.28 -6.09
N THR A 75 4.01 -5.45 -6.16
CA THR A 75 2.84 -5.64 -7.04
C THR A 75 1.74 -4.63 -6.74
N VAL A 76 1.43 -4.39 -5.46
CA VAL A 76 0.39 -3.42 -5.07
C VAL A 76 0.78 -2.00 -5.48
N ILE A 77 2.03 -1.60 -5.22
CA ILE A 77 2.55 -0.28 -5.60
C ILE A 77 2.52 -0.09 -7.11
N ARG A 78 2.88 -1.13 -7.87
CA ARG A 78 2.87 -1.11 -9.34
C ARG A 78 1.46 -0.93 -9.88
N GLU A 79 0.49 -1.72 -9.42
CA GLU A 79 -0.91 -1.62 -9.86
C GLU A 79 -1.48 -0.22 -9.63
N VAL A 80 -1.17 0.42 -8.49
CA VAL A 80 -1.61 1.80 -8.22
C VAL A 80 -0.83 2.81 -9.07
N SER A 81 0.45 2.57 -9.33
CA SER A 81 1.26 3.44 -10.21
C SER A 81 0.81 3.39 -11.67
N GLU A 82 0.34 2.24 -12.15
CA GLU A 82 -0.22 2.08 -13.50
C GLU A 82 -1.46 2.97 -13.71
N ASN A 83 -2.21 3.29 -12.65
CA ASN A 83 -3.40 4.15 -12.73
C ASN A 83 -3.09 5.59 -13.20
N PHE A 84 -1.85 6.07 -13.06
CA PHE A 84 -1.47 7.40 -13.56
C PHE A 84 -1.62 7.54 -15.07
N ILE A 85 -1.67 6.43 -15.82
CA ILE A 85 -1.93 6.48 -17.26
C ILE A 85 -3.30 7.09 -17.57
N HIS A 86 -4.31 6.83 -16.72
CA HIS A 86 -5.66 7.40 -16.86
C HIS A 86 -5.67 8.91 -16.60
N ALA A 87 -4.72 9.39 -15.80
CA ALA A 87 -4.51 10.80 -15.54
C ALA A 87 -3.57 11.47 -16.57
N ARG A 88 -3.10 10.73 -17.58
CA ARG A 88 -2.06 11.17 -18.53
C ARG A 88 -0.78 11.64 -17.81
N PHE A 89 -0.51 11.07 -16.64
CA PHE A 89 0.60 11.43 -15.77
C PHE A 89 0.67 12.93 -15.39
N GLN A 90 -0.48 13.62 -15.40
CA GLN A 90 -0.55 15.04 -15.03
C GLN A 90 -0.29 15.23 -13.54
N GLU A 91 0.79 15.94 -13.20
CA GLU A 91 1.24 16.23 -11.83
C GLU A 91 1.28 15.00 -10.89
N ALA A 92 1.74 13.86 -11.42
CA ALA A 92 1.85 12.62 -10.66
C ALA A 92 2.75 12.79 -9.42
N THR A 93 2.15 12.69 -8.24
CA THR A 93 2.82 12.89 -6.95
C THR A 93 2.57 11.69 -6.06
N VAL A 94 3.63 11.14 -5.46
CA VAL A 94 3.55 10.03 -4.51
C VAL A 94 4.09 10.48 -3.17
N SER A 95 3.33 10.33 -2.10
CA SER A 95 3.76 10.58 -0.72
C SER A 95 3.93 9.25 0.01
N ILE A 96 5.09 9.04 0.64
CA ILE A 96 5.38 7.88 1.48
C ILE A 96 5.40 8.36 2.93
N LEU A 97 4.50 7.81 3.75
CA LEU A 97 4.26 8.18 5.13
C LEU A 97 4.35 6.96 6.05
N ASP A 98 4.25 7.18 7.36
CA ASP A 98 4.12 6.15 8.39
C ASP A 98 5.17 5.04 8.26
N HIS A 99 6.45 5.45 8.15
CA HIS A 99 7.57 4.52 7.99
C HIS A 99 7.40 3.59 6.77
N GLY A 100 6.83 4.12 5.69
CA GLY A 100 6.59 3.38 4.45
C GLY A 100 5.34 2.49 4.48
N CYS A 101 4.56 2.50 5.57
CA CYS A 101 3.33 1.72 5.67
C CYS A 101 2.13 2.39 5.01
N THR A 102 2.17 3.71 4.78
CA THR A 102 1.16 4.44 4.02
C THR A 102 1.78 5.05 2.77
N ILE A 103 1.14 4.87 1.62
CA ILE A 103 1.54 5.49 0.36
C ILE A 103 0.32 6.14 -0.28
N ARG A 104 0.45 7.42 -0.61
CA ARG A 104 -0.60 8.22 -1.25
C ARG A 104 -0.17 8.61 -2.65
N PHE A 105 -0.95 8.22 -3.64
CA PHE A 105 -0.75 8.52 -5.06
C PHE A 105 -1.76 9.59 -5.46
N ALA A 106 -1.30 10.73 -5.96
CA ALA A 106 -2.14 11.86 -6.31
C ALA A 106 -1.83 12.34 -7.73
N ASP A 107 -2.86 12.67 -8.49
CA ASP A 107 -2.76 13.22 -9.85
C ASP A 107 -3.68 14.42 -10.04
N GLN A 108 -3.46 15.18 -11.12
CA GLN A 108 -4.33 16.27 -11.57
C GLN A 108 -4.99 15.92 -12.91
N GLY A 109 -5.36 14.65 -13.10
CA GLY A 109 -6.06 14.15 -14.28
C GLY A 109 -7.56 14.47 -14.28
N PRO A 110 -8.34 13.83 -15.17
CA PRO A 110 -9.80 14.02 -15.24
C PRO A 110 -10.55 13.46 -14.02
N GLY A 111 -9.87 12.71 -13.14
CA GLY A 111 -10.46 12.06 -11.96
C GLY A 111 -11.15 10.73 -12.26
N ILE A 112 -11.45 9.96 -11.21
CA ILE A 112 -12.14 8.67 -11.31
C ILE A 112 -13.66 8.89 -11.17
N ALA A 113 -14.37 8.87 -12.30
CA ALA A 113 -15.81 9.17 -12.37
C ALA A 113 -16.70 8.21 -11.55
N CYS A 114 -16.30 6.95 -11.38
CA CYS A 114 -17.06 5.94 -10.63
C CYS A 114 -16.14 5.16 -9.67
N LYS A 115 -15.77 5.78 -8.55
CA LYS A 115 -14.83 5.23 -7.56
C LYS A 115 -15.23 3.85 -7.02
N ASP A 116 -16.52 3.66 -6.75
CA ASP A 116 -17.04 2.37 -6.25
C ASP A 116 -16.95 1.26 -7.29
N ARG A 117 -17.14 1.60 -8.57
CA ARG A 117 -17.05 0.64 -9.69
C ARG A 117 -15.60 0.33 -10.05
N ALA A 118 -14.68 1.29 -9.85
CA ALA A 118 -13.24 1.09 -10.07
C ALA A 118 -12.65 -0.04 -9.22
N GLN A 119 -13.27 -0.38 -8.09
CA GLN A 119 -12.87 -1.49 -7.23
C GLN A 119 -13.53 -2.82 -7.58
N LEU A 120 -14.47 -2.85 -8.56
CA LEU A 120 -15.16 -4.08 -8.96
C LEU A 120 -14.33 -4.87 -9.97
N PRO A 121 -14.25 -6.21 -9.84
CA PRO A 121 -13.56 -7.05 -10.82
C PRO A 121 -14.10 -6.85 -12.25
N GLY A 122 -13.20 -6.70 -13.21
CA GLY A 122 -13.52 -6.61 -14.63
C GLY A 122 -13.99 -5.23 -15.10
N PHE A 123 -14.13 -4.25 -14.20
CA PHE A 123 -14.37 -2.87 -14.60
C PHE A 123 -13.07 -2.20 -15.03
N THR A 124 -13.06 -1.59 -16.21
CA THR A 124 -11.90 -0.86 -16.71
C THR A 124 -12.32 0.37 -17.53
N SER A 125 -11.57 1.46 -17.34
CA SER A 125 -11.63 2.67 -18.17
C SER A 125 -10.46 2.75 -19.17
N ALA A 126 -9.70 1.66 -19.36
CA ALA A 126 -8.53 1.67 -20.25
C ALA A 126 -8.93 1.55 -21.72
N ILE A 127 -8.54 2.53 -22.52
CA ILE A 127 -8.65 2.49 -23.98
C ILE A 127 -7.52 1.68 -24.61
N GLU A 128 -7.69 1.25 -25.87
CA GLU A 128 -6.75 0.36 -26.58
C GLU A 128 -5.27 0.82 -26.54
N PRO A 129 -4.94 2.12 -26.73
CA PRO A 129 -3.56 2.60 -26.59
C PRO A 129 -2.93 2.38 -25.21
N MET A 130 -3.72 2.49 -24.12
CA MET A 130 -3.22 2.33 -22.75
C MET A 130 -2.83 0.88 -22.44
N LYS A 131 -3.58 -0.10 -23.00
CA LYS A 131 -3.41 -1.54 -22.72
C LYS A 131 -2.03 -2.10 -23.09
N SER A 132 -1.28 -1.41 -23.94
CA SER A 132 0.10 -1.77 -24.27
C SER A 132 1.09 -1.52 -23.13
N TYR A 133 0.71 -0.70 -22.14
CA TYR A 133 1.59 -0.23 -21.06
C TYR A 133 1.13 -0.65 -19.66
N ILE A 134 -0.13 -1.07 -19.52
CA ILE A 134 -0.70 -1.55 -18.26
C ILE A 134 -1.05 -3.03 -18.34
N ARG A 135 -0.93 -3.75 -17.24
CA ARG A 135 -1.22 -5.20 -17.18
C ARG A 135 -2.63 -5.45 -16.68
N GLY A 136 -3.18 -6.63 -17.03
CA GLY A 136 -4.37 -7.16 -16.35
C GLY A 136 -5.54 -6.18 -16.26
N VAL A 137 -5.86 -5.51 -17.36
CA VAL A 137 -6.84 -4.42 -17.45
C VAL A 137 -8.12 -4.74 -16.66
N GLY A 138 -8.43 -3.93 -15.65
CA GLY A 138 -9.62 -4.07 -14.80
C GLY A 138 -9.51 -5.05 -13.63
N SER A 139 -8.30 -5.52 -13.32
CA SER A 139 -8.03 -6.36 -12.14
C SER A 139 -7.15 -5.69 -11.07
N GLY A 140 -6.42 -4.62 -11.39
CA GLY A 140 -5.45 -4.00 -10.50
C GLY A 140 -6.01 -3.56 -9.14
N LEU A 141 -6.95 -2.62 -9.12
CA LEU A 141 -7.59 -2.15 -7.88
C LEU A 141 -8.31 -3.28 -7.10
N PRO A 142 -9.03 -4.22 -7.73
CA PRO A 142 -9.53 -5.42 -7.06
C PRO A 142 -8.45 -6.27 -6.37
N ILE A 143 -7.31 -6.51 -7.04
CA ILE A 143 -6.19 -7.29 -6.48
C ILE A 143 -5.57 -6.55 -5.29
N VAL A 144 -5.38 -5.23 -5.43
CA VAL A 144 -4.87 -4.38 -4.36
C VAL A 144 -5.79 -4.43 -3.14
N LYS A 145 -7.10 -4.32 -3.36
CA LYS A 145 -8.11 -4.42 -2.31
C LYS A 145 -8.09 -5.78 -1.63
N GLU A 146 -8.05 -6.88 -2.39
CA GLU A 146 -7.99 -8.23 -1.82
C GLU A 146 -6.73 -8.44 -0.97
N TYR A 147 -5.57 -7.95 -1.44
CA TYR A 147 -4.33 -8.01 -0.67
C TYR A 147 -4.41 -7.21 0.63
N LEU A 148 -4.90 -5.98 0.57
CA LEU A 148 -5.00 -5.10 1.73
C LEU A 148 -6.05 -5.62 2.73
N ASP A 149 -7.17 -6.14 2.25
CA ASP A 149 -8.18 -6.80 3.08
C ASP A 149 -7.58 -8.00 3.84
N PHE A 150 -6.69 -8.78 3.20
CA PHE A 150 -6.00 -9.90 3.83
C PHE A 150 -4.97 -9.47 4.87
N THR A 151 -4.30 -8.34 4.65
CA THR A 151 -3.24 -7.81 5.54
C THR A 151 -3.74 -6.80 6.56
N HIS A 152 -5.06 -6.63 6.68
CA HIS A 152 -5.70 -5.60 7.50
C HIS A 152 -5.22 -4.17 7.17
N GLY A 153 -4.83 -3.97 5.91
CA GLY A 153 -4.59 -2.67 5.31
C GLY A 153 -5.88 -2.00 4.84
N THR A 154 -5.76 -0.80 4.30
CA THR A 154 -6.87 -0.04 3.74
C THR A 154 -6.48 0.56 2.39
N ILE A 155 -7.48 0.70 1.51
CA ILE A 155 -7.38 1.51 0.29
C ILE A 155 -8.51 2.53 0.30
N SER A 156 -8.18 3.82 0.16
CA SER A 156 -9.13 4.90 -0.10
C SER A 156 -8.89 5.49 -1.48
N ILE A 157 -9.98 5.93 -2.11
CA ILE A 157 -9.95 6.66 -3.38
C ILE A 157 -10.79 7.92 -3.16
N GLU A 158 -10.17 9.07 -3.32
CA GLU A 158 -10.74 10.39 -3.04
C GLU A 158 -10.53 11.30 -4.26
N ASP A 159 -11.32 12.37 -4.37
CA ASP A 159 -11.06 13.41 -5.38
C ASP A 159 -9.90 14.30 -4.92
N ASN A 160 -9.01 14.63 -5.84
CA ASN A 160 -7.96 15.60 -5.53
C ASN A 160 -8.52 17.02 -5.53
N LEU A 161 -7.94 17.91 -4.71
CA LEU A 161 -8.35 19.31 -4.64
C LEU A 161 -8.14 19.97 -6.01
N GLY A 162 -9.23 20.40 -6.64
CA GLY A 162 -9.26 20.86 -8.02
C GLY A 162 -9.76 19.76 -8.95
N THR A 163 -8.84 18.99 -9.52
CA THR A 163 -9.13 17.90 -10.47
C THR A 163 -8.24 16.69 -10.20
N GLY A 164 -8.65 15.50 -10.61
CA GLY A 164 -7.84 14.28 -10.47
C GLY A 164 -8.25 13.43 -9.27
N SER A 165 -7.41 12.45 -8.93
CA SER A 165 -7.71 11.51 -7.85
C SER A 165 -6.57 11.38 -6.86
N VAL A 166 -6.92 10.96 -5.66
CA VAL A 166 -5.98 10.57 -4.61
C VAL A 166 -6.29 9.13 -4.21
N VAL A 167 -5.34 8.23 -4.44
CA VAL A 167 -5.40 6.83 -4.01
C VAL A 167 -4.46 6.65 -2.84
N THR A 168 -5.00 6.37 -1.66
CA THR A 168 -4.20 6.08 -0.46
C THR A 168 -4.25 4.60 -0.16
N ILE A 169 -3.10 3.98 -0.04
CA ILE A 169 -2.95 2.60 0.44
C ILE A 169 -2.19 2.60 1.76
N SER A 170 -2.66 1.81 2.71
CA SER A 170 -2.04 1.65 4.02
C SER A 170 -1.97 0.17 4.38
N ALA A 171 -0.85 -0.28 4.93
CA ALA A 171 -0.68 -1.61 5.52
C ALA A 171 -0.87 -1.58 7.04
N ASN A 172 -1.24 -2.73 7.62
CA ASN A 172 -1.27 -2.97 9.07
C ASN A 172 -2.17 -2.00 9.88
N GLY A 173 -3.22 -1.45 9.29
CA GLY A 173 -4.11 -0.50 9.96
C GLY A 173 -3.44 0.81 10.38
N SER A 174 -2.31 1.16 9.77
CA SER A 174 -1.70 2.48 9.97
C SER A 174 -2.64 3.56 9.42
N ASN A 175 -3.41 4.17 10.31
CA ASN A 175 -4.19 5.35 9.97
C ASN A 175 -3.28 6.56 10.17
N PRO A 176 -2.93 7.33 9.13
CA PRO A 176 -2.14 8.54 9.31
C PRO A 176 -2.99 9.52 10.13
N GLN A 177 -2.78 9.56 11.44
CA GLN A 177 -3.38 10.58 12.26
C GLN A 177 -2.60 11.86 11.98
N LEU A 178 -3.28 12.93 11.58
CA LEU A 178 -2.65 14.25 11.65
C LEU A 178 -2.13 14.42 13.09
N PRO A 179 -0.92 14.96 13.28
CA PRO A 179 -0.45 15.34 14.60
C PRO A 179 -1.53 16.23 15.22
N LYS A 180 -1.86 16.03 16.51
CA LYS A 180 -2.88 16.84 17.20
C LYS A 180 -2.66 18.35 17.07
N GLU A 181 -1.43 18.76 16.83
CA GLU A 181 -1.01 20.16 16.60
C GLU A 181 -1.45 20.72 15.24
N LEU A 182 -1.83 19.85 14.29
CA LEU A 182 -2.36 20.18 12.96
C LEU A 182 -3.84 19.79 12.81
N GLU A 183 -4.43 19.10 13.79
CA GLU A 183 -5.88 18.94 13.88
C GLU A 183 -6.47 20.33 14.14
N ILE A 184 -7.24 20.85 13.18
CA ILE A 184 -7.96 22.10 13.35
C ILE A 184 -9.11 21.78 14.31
N ASP A 185 -9.05 22.28 15.54
CA ASP A 185 -10.19 22.25 16.45
C ASP A 185 -11.39 22.84 15.71
N HIS A 186 -12.44 22.03 15.51
CA HIS A 186 -13.74 22.54 15.11
C HIS A 186 -14.22 23.45 16.23
N VAL A 187 -14.00 24.75 16.05
CA VAL A 187 -14.73 25.77 16.79
C VAL A 187 -16.17 25.58 16.36
N GLU A 188 -17.03 25.15 17.30
CA GLU A 188 -18.48 25.18 17.12
C GLU A 188 -18.83 26.60 16.66
N GLU A 189 -19.30 26.74 15.42
CA GLU A 189 -19.79 28.02 14.93
C GLU A 189 -21.03 28.37 15.79
N ASP A 190 -20.88 29.32 16.70
CA ASP A 190 -22.00 30.02 17.31
C ASP A 190 -22.89 30.54 16.18
N GLU A 191 -24.09 29.97 16.02
CA GLU A 191 -25.07 30.29 14.96
C GLU A 191 -25.63 31.74 15.00
N ASP A 192 -25.05 32.65 15.79
CA ASP A 192 -25.61 33.99 16.06
C ASP A 192 -24.67 35.17 15.74
N ALA A 193 -23.60 34.98 14.97
CA ALA A 193 -22.73 36.09 14.54
C ALA A 193 -22.92 36.47 13.06
N GLU A 194 -23.59 37.61 12.81
CA GLU A 194 -23.66 38.25 11.49
C GLU A 194 -22.27 38.37 10.86
N HIS A 195 -22.05 37.71 9.71
CA HIS A 195 -20.84 37.79 8.92
C HIS A 195 -20.56 39.21 8.39
N PRO A 196 -19.38 39.81 8.63
CA PRO A 196 -18.75 40.67 7.65
C PRO A 196 -17.84 39.82 6.74
N GLU A 197 -17.94 40.03 5.42
CA GLU A 197 -17.09 39.39 4.40
C GLU A 197 -15.59 39.46 4.76
N PRO A 198 -14.80 38.39 4.51
CA PRO A 198 -13.36 38.42 4.70
C PRO A 198 -12.69 39.13 3.52
N THR A 199 -12.35 40.40 3.67
CA THR A 199 -11.42 41.09 2.77
C THR A 199 -10.00 40.57 3.01
N ALA A 200 -9.41 39.89 2.02
CA ALA A 200 -8.02 39.44 2.03
C ALA A 200 -7.05 40.62 2.27
N PRO A 201 -6.02 40.48 3.13
CA PRO A 201 -5.07 41.55 3.39
C PRO A 201 -4.12 41.73 2.19
N ARG A 202 -4.23 42.88 1.53
CA ARG A 202 -3.22 43.40 0.59
C ARG A 202 -1.98 43.84 1.39
N TYR A 203 -0.85 43.18 1.19
CA TYR A 203 0.45 43.71 1.61
C TYR A 203 0.71 45.04 0.88
N ARG A 204 0.84 46.14 1.63
CA ARG A 204 1.36 47.42 1.14
C ARG A 204 2.89 47.37 1.14
N ILE A 205 3.49 47.55 -0.02
CA ILE A 205 4.89 47.96 -0.15
C ILE A 205 4.93 49.46 0.15
N ALA A 206 5.79 49.88 1.08
CA ALA A 206 6.00 51.29 1.40
C ALA A 206 6.74 51.97 0.24
N GLU A 207 6.18 53.06 -0.27
CA GLU A 207 6.79 53.96 -1.24
C GLU A 207 7.85 54.81 -0.52
N GLU A 208 9.12 54.62 -0.88
CA GLU A 208 10.17 55.60 -0.59
C GLU A 208 10.32 56.52 -1.80
N ASP A 209 10.04 57.80 -1.58
CA ASP A 209 10.36 58.92 -2.47
C ASP A 209 11.85 58.91 -2.84
N HIS A 210 12.19 59.00 -4.13
CA HIS A 210 13.34 59.78 -4.63
C HIS A 210 13.23 60.01 -6.15
N GLU A 211 13.37 61.28 -6.54
CA GLU A 211 13.21 61.83 -7.89
C GLU A 211 14.27 61.40 -8.93
N PRO A 212 14.00 61.52 -10.25
CA PRO A 212 14.93 61.15 -11.30
C PRO A 212 15.78 62.35 -11.77
N ALA A 213 17.09 62.14 -11.92
CA ALA A 213 17.95 63.05 -12.69
C ALA A 213 18.83 62.27 -13.67
N TYR A 214 18.63 62.57 -14.95
CA TYR A 214 19.43 62.17 -16.11
C TYR A 214 20.86 62.76 -16.04
N ASN A 215 21.88 61.98 -16.42
CA ASN A 215 22.65 62.11 -17.69
C ASN A 215 24.14 61.67 -17.60
N ALA A 216 24.67 61.21 -18.75
CA ALA A 216 26.07 61.14 -19.21
C ALA A 216 26.99 59.93 -18.90
N GLN A 217 27.02 59.00 -19.87
CA GLN A 217 28.14 58.45 -20.69
C GLN A 217 29.61 58.30 -20.20
N PRO A 218 30.42 57.41 -20.85
CA PRO A 218 31.44 56.55 -20.22
C PRO A 218 32.90 56.86 -20.59
N ALA A 219 33.89 56.36 -19.80
CA ALA A 219 35.31 56.40 -20.20
C ALA A 219 36.29 55.49 -19.40
N TYR A 220 36.83 54.47 -20.09
CA TYR A 220 38.20 53.90 -20.11
C TYR A 220 39.25 54.16 -19.00
N ALA A 221 39.91 53.09 -18.51
CA ALA A 221 41.37 52.81 -18.69
C ALA A 221 41.91 51.68 -17.75
N GLN A 222 42.62 50.72 -18.36
CA GLN A 222 43.59 49.76 -17.78
C GLN A 222 44.99 50.43 -17.64
N PRO A 223 46.13 49.78 -17.27
CA PRO A 223 46.46 48.62 -16.43
C PRO A 223 47.61 48.92 -15.41
N SER A 224 48.08 47.93 -14.62
CA SER A 224 49.51 47.53 -14.55
C SER A 224 49.79 46.55 -13.41
N ALA A 225 50.79 45.69 -13.63
CA ALA A 225 51.09 44.47 -12.89
C ALA A 225 52.46 44.52 -12.18
N GLN A 226 52.76 43.41 -11.48
CA GLN A 226 54.07 42.83 -11.13
C GLN A 226 54.65 43.12 -9.73
N TYR A 227 54.75 42.06 -8.90
CA TYR A 227 56.02 41.35 -8.67
C TYR A 227 55.80 39.97 -8.00
N ALA A 228 56.47 38.94 -8.53
CA ALA A 228 56.75 37.60 -7.94
C ALA A 228 58.31 37.48 -7.87
N PRO A 229 59.00 36.52 -7.18
CA PRO A 229 58.79 35.05 -7.12
C PRO A 229 59.10 34.42 -5.71
N GLY A 230 59.09 33.12 -5.38
CA GLY A 230 58.87 31.86 -6.10
C GLY A 230 59.12 30.62 -5.18
N PHE A 231 58.87 29.45 -5.78
CA PHE A 231 59.35 28.07 -5.50
C PHE A 231 58.83 27.21 -4.33
N ALA A 232 58.12 26.14 -4.75
CA ALA A 232 58.32 24.69 -4.46
C ALA A 232 56.99 24.00 -4.11
N ALA A 233 56.70 22.73 -4.41
CA ALA A 233 57.11 21.73 -5.40
C ALA A 233 56.04 20.62 -5.28
N GLN A 234 55.58 20.04 -6.39
CA GLN A 234 54.69 18.86 -6.37
C GLN A 234 55.47 17.58 -6.09
N PRO A 235 54.82 16.56 -5.49
CA PRO A 235 55.15 15.16 -5.73
C PRO A 235 53.98 14.34 -6.34
N PRO A 236 54.24 13.13 -6.88
CA PRO A 236 53.86 12.80 -8.25
C PRO A 236 52.84 11.66 -8.42
N MET A 237 52.31 11.59 -9.65
CA MET A 237 51.75 10.39 -10.30
C MET A 237 52.79 9.27 -10.40
N GLN A 238 52.38 8.03 -10.13
CA GLN A 238 53.12 6.84 -10.54
C GLN A 238 52.27 5.93 -11.44
N ALA A 239 52.91 5.53 -12.54
CA ALA A 239 52.39 4.71 -13.62
C ALA A 239 52.74 3.22 -13.45
N TYR A 240 51.86 2.39 -14.03
CA TYR A 240 52.03 1.06 -14.61
C TYR A 240 53.24 0.16 -14.24
N GLN A 241 52.92 -1.08 -13.80
CA GLN A 241 53.67 -2.28 -14.19
C GLN A 241 52.78 -3.55 -14.18
N GLN A 242 53.31 -4.59 -14.84
CA GLN A 242 52.62 -5.60 -15.67
C GLN A 242 52.07 -6.86 -14.95
N ALA A 243 51.24 -7.58 -15.72
CA ALA A 243 50.61 -8.87 -15.47
C ALA A 243 51.57 -10.08 -15.41
N PRO A 244 51.07 -11.23 -14.92
CA PRO A 244 51.40 -12.54 -15.49
C PRO A 244 50.17 -13.24 -16.10
N GLN A 245 50.41 -13.90 -17.24
CA GLN A 245 49.51 -14.78 -17.99
C GLN A 245 49.40 -16.18 -17.37
N MET A 246 48.24 -16.84 -17.54
CA MET A 246 47.93 -18.29 -17.70
C MET A 246 46.51 -18.55 -17.15
N ALA A 247 45.61 -19.38 -17.70
CA ALA A 247 45.47 -20.11 -18.95
C ALA A 247 43.98 -20.47 -19.11
N TYR A 248 43.49 -20.62 -20.34
CA TYR A 248 42.09 -20.88 -20.69
C TYR A 248 41.59 -22.26 -20.25
N ALA A 249 40.34 -22.33 -19.74
CA ALA A 249 39.53 -23.55 -19.74
C ALA A 249 38.06 -23.22 -20.12
N ALA A 250 37.52 -24.05 -21.01
CA ALA A 250 36.30 -23.89 -21.80
C ALA A 250 34.98 -24.17 -21.03
N PRO A 251 33.80 -23.81 -21.59
CA PRO A 251 32.53 -23.88 -20.87
C PRO A 251 31.88 -25.27 -20.90
N GLN A 252 31.34 -25.71 -19.76
CA GLN A 252 30.51 -26.91 -19.63
C GLN A 252 29.02 -26.55 -19.72
N GLN A 253 28.32 -27.29 -20.57
CA GLN A 253 26.94 -27.13 -20.98
C GLN A 253 25.99 -27.67 -19.90
N PHE A 254 24.93 -26.91 -19.58
CA PHE A 254 23.78 -27.44 -18.85
C PHE A 254 22.84 -28.16 -19.83
N ALA A 255 22.70 -29.47 -19.68
CA ALA A 255 21.72 -30.29 -20.39
C ALA A 255 20.54 -30.65 -19.47
N GLN A 256 19.33 -30.37 -19.96
CA GLN A 256 18.03 -30.84 -19.48
C GLN A 256 17.91 -32.37 -19.55
N PRO A 257 17.10 -32.99 -18.68
CA PRO A 257 16.03 -33.87 -19.19
C PRO A 257 14.73 -33.77 -18.34
N GLY A 258 13.51 -33.99 -18.83
CA GLY A 258 13.05 -34.86 -19.91
C GLY A 258 12.25 -36.06 -19.32
N TYR A 259 10.99 -36.22 -19.72
CA TYR A 259 9.90 -37.05 -19.14
C TYR A 259 10.01 -38.60 -19.33
N ALA A 260 9.44 -39.34 -18.33
CA ALA A 260 8.81 -40.71 -18.34
C ALA A 260 9.68 -42.00 -18.54
N PRO A 261 9.16 -43.25 -18.28
CA PRO A 261 7.97 -43.74 -17.54
C PRO A 261 8.25 -44.94 -16.56
N ALA A 262 7.18 -45.52 -16.01
CA ALA A 262 7.09 -46.53 -14.94
C ALA A 262 7.64 -47.96 -15.23
N ALA A 263 8.13 -48.66 -14.18
CA ALA A 263 8.07 -50.12 -14.04
C ALA A 263 8.31 -50.61 -12.57
N GLN A 264 7.31 -51.33 -12.05
CA GLN A 264 7.29 -52.55 -11.20
C GLN A 264 8.46 -53.00 -10.27
N GLN A 265 8.02 -53.55 -9.12
CA GLN A 265 8.66 -54.56 -8.21
C GLN A 265 9.57 -53.98 -7.11
N GLY A 266 9.57 -54.43 -5.84
CA GLY A 266 8.93 -55.57 -5.20
C GLY A 266 9.05 -55.48 -3.67
N TYR A 267 8.25 -56.31 -3.00
CA TYR A 267 8.11 -56.41 -1.53
C TYR A 267 9.37 -56.93 -0.83
N MET A 268 9.73 -56.38 0.33
CA MET A 268 10.35 -57.15 1.42
C MET A 268 9.92 -56.64 2.80
N GLN A 269 9.56 -57.60 3.65
CA GLN A 269 8.98 -57.48 4.99
C GLN A 269 10.03 -57.10 6.05
N ALA A 270 9.62 -56.34 7.07
CA ALA A 270 10.36 -56.17 8.31
C ALA A 270 9.85 -57.17 9.37
N PRO A 271 10.74 -57.85 10.13
CA PRO A 271 10.34 -58.92 11.04
C PRO A 271 9.77 -58.42 12.36
N ILE A 272 8.76 -59.14 12.83
CA ILE A 272 8.04 -59.00 14.09
C ILE A 272 8.88 -59.63 15.21
N GLN A 273 9.10 -58.93 16.32
CA GLN A 273 9.58 -59.53 17.58
C GLN A 273 8.49 -59.43 18.66
N GLN A 274 8.24 -60.57 19.30
CA GLN A 274 7.25 -60.83 20.35
C GLN A 274 7.69 -60.28 21.73
N PRO A 275 6.75 -60.01 22.65
CA PRO A 275 7.03 -59.37 23.94
C PRO A 275 7.36 -60.39 25.06
N MET A 276 8.23 -60.00 26.00
CA MET A 276 8.52 -60.73 27.24
C MET A 276 8.23 -59.84 28.46
N GLY A 277 7.64 -60.43 29.50
CA GLY A 277 6.82 -59.76 30.52
C GLY A 277 7.52 -59.13 31.73
N TYR A 278 6.73 -58.25 32.38
CA TYR A 278 6.54 -57.87 33.81
C TYR A 278 7.76 -57.78 34.77
N PRO A 279 7.83 -56.84 35.74
CA PRO A 279 6.71 -56.53 36.65
C PRO A 279 6.55 -55.07 37.15
N TYR A 280 5.42 -54.90 37.86
CA TYR A 280 4.86 -53.77 38.59
C TYR A 280 5.82 -52.74 39.21
N GLY A 281 5.53 -51.47 38.94
CA GLY A 281 5.87 -50.30 39.75
C GLY A 281 4.80 -49.24 39.56
N GLN A 282 3.80 -49.23 40.46
CA GLN A 282 2.76 -48.21 40.54
C GLN A 282 3.38 -46.84 40.85
N GLN A 283 3.52 -46.00 39.83
CA GLN A 283 3.50 -44.55 40.01
C GLN A 283 2.38 -44.01 39.13
N LEU A 284 1.27 -43.65 39.77
CA LEU A 284 0.29 -42.72 39.24
C LEU A 284 1.01 -41.38 39.01
N GLN A 285 1.65 -41.24 37.85
CA GLN A 285 1.92 -39.92 37.30
C GLN A 285 0.56 -39.32 36.99
N GLN A 286 0.09 -38.49 37.91
CA GLN A 286 -0.87 -37.44 37.60
C GLN A 286 -0.29 -36.70 36.40
N GLN A 287 -0.83 -36.95 35.21
CA GLN A 287 -0.59 -36.06 34.09
C GLN A 287 -0.93 -34.66 34.61
N PRO A 288 0.01 -33.70 34.59
CA PRO A 288 -0.35 -32.33 34.79
C PRO A 288 -1.47 -32.05 33.80
N GLN A 289 -2.68 -31.75 34.29
CA GLN A 289 -3.65 -31.05 33.49
C GLN A 289 -2.95 -29.76 33.11
N ILE A 290 -2.36 -29.73 31.93
CA ILE A 290 -1.80 -28.53 31.33
C ILE A 290 -3.04 -27.66 31.12
N GLN A 291 -3.38 -26.85 32.12
CA GLN A 291 -4.26 -25.72 31.92
C GLN A 291 -3.55 -24.93 30.82
N PRO A 292 -4.16 -24.77 29.62
CA PRO A 292 -3.55 -23.96 28.60
C PRO A 292 -3.31 -22.59 29.24
N ALA A 293 -2.06 -22.13 29.19
CA ALA A 293 -1.70 -20.81 29.67
C ALA A 293 -2.71 -19.82 29.09
N PRO A 294 -3.20 -18.84 29.88
CA PRO A 294 -4.13 -17.85 29.38
C PRO A 294 -3.48 -17.20 28.16
N VAL A 295 -4.02 -17.49 26.98
CA VAL A 295 -3.68 -16.78 25.76
C VAL A 295 -4.02 -15.33 26.01
N ASP A 296 -3.07 -14.43 25.79
CA ASP A 296 -3.33 -13.01 25.94
C ASP A 296 -4.34 -12.60 24.86
N ALA A 297 -5.60 -12.48 25.26
CA ALA A 297 -6.72 -12.20 24.39
C ALA A 297 -6.89 -10.69 24.11
N GLN A 298 -6.11 -9.82 24.79
CA GLN A 298 -6.09 -8.37 24.59
C GLN A 298 -5.89 -7.94 23.13
N PRO A 299 -4.88 -8.43 22.38
CA PRO A 299 -4.71 -8.06 20.97
C PRO A 299 -5.90 -8.47 20.09
N ILE A 300 -6.52 -9.61 20.39
CA ILE A 300 -7.71 -10.08 19.67
C ILE A 300 -8.87 -9.12 19.97
N ILE A 301 -9.15 -8.82 21.24
CA ILE A 301 -10.20 -7.89 21.66
C ILE A 301 -10.01 -6.50 21.04
N ALA A 302 -8.77 -6.01 20.94
CA ALA A 302 -8.46 -4.73 20.32
C ALA A 302 -8.76 -4.71 18.81
N SER A 303 -8.61 -5.84 18.12
CA SER A 303 -8.90 -5.98 16.68
C SER A 303 -10.38 -6.16 16.34
N LEU A 304 -11.22 -6.46 17.32
CA LEU A 304 -12.66 -6.68 17.11
C LEU A 304 -13.43 -5.36 17.08
N SER A 305 -14.33 -5.22 16.11
CA SER A 305 -15.31 -4.12 16.11
C SER A 305 -16.31 -4.25 17.26
N GLN A 306 -16.97 -3.16 17.66
CA GLN A 306 -18.00 -3.22 18.71
C GLN A 306 -19.10 -4.23 18.37
N ARG A 307 -19.52 -4.30 17.10
CA ARG A 307 -20.52 -5.27 16.65
C ARG A 307 -20.06 -6.72 16.79
N GLU A 308 -18.79 -7.00 16.54
CA GLU A 308 -18.20 -8.34 16.73
C GLU A 308 -18.15 -8.71 18.22
N LYS A 309 -17.79 -7.75 19.08
CA LYS A 309 -17.82 -7.90 20.53
C LYS A 309 -19.23 -8.22 21.03
N ASP A 310 -20.22 -7.45 20.58
CA ASP A 310 -21.63 -7.67 20.93
C ASP A 310 -22.11 -9.07 20.52
N PHE A 311 -21.69 -9.56 19.34
CA PHE A 311 -22.03 -10.91 18.89
C PHE A 311 -21.41 -11.97 19.80
N LEU A 312 -20.12 -11.82 20.17
CA LEU A 312 -19.47 -12.76 21.09
C LEU A 312 -20.17 -12.83 22.45
N VAL A 313 -20.59 -11.68 22.98
CA VAL A 313 -21.37 -11.61 24.24
C VAL A 313 -22.72 -12.31 24.09
N ILE A 314 -23.40 -12.14 22.95
CA ILE A 314 -24.66 -12.85 22.67
C ILE A 314 -24.44 -14.37 22.60
N TYR A 315 -23.40 -14.82 21.90
CA TYR A 315 -23.07 -16.25 21.82
C TYR A 315 -22.64 -16.84 23.17
N LEU A 316 -22.02 -16.04 24.06
CA LEU A 316 -21.66 -16.46 25.40
C LEU A 316 -22.91 -16.71 26.27
N LYS A 317 -23.97 -15.90 26.08
CA LYS A 317 -25.24 -16.02 26.82
C LYS A 317 -26.15 -17.11 26.27
N GLU A 318 -26.32 -17.16 24.95
CA GLU A 318 -27.32 -18.01 24.28
C GLU A 318 -26.73 -19.36 23.79
N GLY A 319 -25.40 -19.47 23.70
CA GLY A 319 -24.70 -20.68 23.29
C GLY A 319 -24.70 -20.90 21.77
N VAL A 320 -25.66 -21.68 21.26
CA VAL A 320 -25.65 -22.17 19.86
C VAL A 320 -26.70 -21.44 19.01
N LEU A 321 -26.25 -20.52 18.16
CA LEU A 321 -27.12 -19.64 17.36
C LEU A 321 -26.89 -19.77 15.85
N GLY A 322 -27.98 -19.72 15.08
CA GLY A 322 -27.96 -19.59 13.62
C GLY A 322 -28.08 -18.12 13.18
N VAL A 323 -27.86 -17.87 11.89
CA VAL A 323 -27.92 -16.51 11.30
C VAL A 323 -29.25 -15.82 11.60
N SER A 324 -30.38 -16.53 11.41
CA SER A 324 -31.71 -15.97 11.69
C SER A 324 -31.97 -15.69 13.17
N ASP A 325 -31.31 -16.41 14.07
CA ASP A 325 -31.43 -16.17 15.52
C ASP A 325 -30.71 -14.86 15.88
N VAL A 326 -29.50 -14.66 15.35
CA VAL A 326 -28.71 -13.44 15.57
C VAL A 326 -29.39 -12.21 14.95
N VAL A 327 -29.99 -12.35 13.76
CA VAL A 327 -30.78 -11.25 13.14
C VAL A 327 -31.94 -10.82 14.04
N LYS A 328 -32.65 -11.76 14.66
CA LYS A 328 -33.75 -11.45 15.59
C LYS A 328 -33.26 -10.77 16.87
N LEU A 329 -32.11 -11.17 17.39
CA LEU A 329 -31.55 -10.64 18.64
C LEU A 329 -30.91 -9.26 18.45
N THR A 330 -30.37 -8.97 17.27
CA THR A 330 -29.58 -7.75 17.01
C THR A 330 -30.29 -6.73 16.14
N GLY A 331 -31.34 -7.12 15.42
CA GLY A 331 -32.00 -6.26 14.42
C GLY A 331 -31.14 -5.94 13.19
N ALA A 332 -29.95 -6.53 13.07
CA ALA A 332 -29.03 -6.26 11.98
C ALA A 332 -29.47 -6.94 10.66
N ALA A 333 -29.09 -6.34 9.53
CA ALA A 333 -29.35 -6.93 8.21
C ALA A 333 -28.71 -8.31 8.05
N GLN A 334 -29.42 -9.25 7.41
CA GLN A 334 -28.97 -10.64 7.19
C GLN A 334 -27.56 -10.73 6.59
N SER A 335 -27.24 -9.90 5.59
CA SER A 335 -25.92 -9.84 4.95
C SER A 335 -24.82 -9.44 5.94
N SER A 336 -25.08 -8.43 6.78
CA SER A 336 -24.13 -8.00 7.82
C SER A 336 -23.90 -9.11 8.85
N VAL A 337 -24.95 -9.78 9.30
CA VAL A 337 -24.82 -10.90 10.25
C VAL A 337 -23.99 -12.02 9.63
N HIS A 338 -24.26 -12.37 8.37
CA HIS A 338 -23.52 -13.42 7.68
C HIS A 338 -22.03 -13.10 7.58
N ASN A 339 -21.67 -11.88 7.20
CA ASN A 339 -20.29 -11.44 7.09
C ASN A 339 -19.57 -11.45 8.45
N THR A 340 -20.21 -10.93 9.51
CA THR A 340 -19.65 -10.93 10.87
C THR A 340 -19.44 -12.35 11.38
N LEU A 341 -20.40 -13.25 11.20
CA LEU A 341 -20.27 -14.64 11.63
C LEU A 341 -19.17 -15.38 10.89
N LYS A 342 -19.03 -15.14 9.57
CA LYS A 342 -17.95 -15.71 8.76
C LYS A 342 -16.58 -15.18 9.19
N LYS A 343 -16.49 -13.89 9.54
CA LYS A 343 -15.26 -13.28 10.07
C LYS A 343 -14.87 -13.89 11.42
N LEU A 344 -15.80 -13.95 12.38
CA LEU A 344 -15.58 -14.54 13.72
C LEU A 344 -15.21 -16.03 13.65
N GLU A 345 -15.73 -16.76 12.66
CA GLU A 345 -15.34 -18.13 12.35
C GLU A 345 -13.92 -18.20 11.76
N GLY A 346 -13.57 -17.30 10.83
CA GLY A 346 -12.25 -17.23 10.20
C GLY A 346 -11.11 -16.94 11.18
N ILE A 347 -11.35 -16.11 12.21
CA ILE A 347 -10.39 -15.85 13.29
C ILE A 347 -10.43 -16.91 14.41
N GLY A 348 -11.25 -17.96 14.27
CA GLY A 348 -11.31 -19.08 15.20
C GLY A 348 -12.03 -18.80 16.51
N LEU A 349 -12.82 -17.73 16.62
CA LEU A 349 -13.64 -17.45 17.81
C LEU A 349 -14.99 -18.17 17.79
N LEU A 350 -15.51 -18.44 16.59
CA LEU A 350 -16.69 -19.29 16.37
C LEU A 350 -16.31 -20.56 15.61
N LYS A 351 -17.10 -21.61 15.81
CA LYS A 351 -17.07 -22.82 14.99
C LYS A 351 -18.48 -23.27 14.61
N MET A 352 -18.59 -23.99 13.51
CA MET A 352 -19.85 -24.61 13.11
C MET A 352 -20.25 -25.74 14.06
N SER A 353 -21.53 -25.78 14.39
CA SER A 353 -22.23 -26.85 15.10
C SER A 353 -23.50 -27.17 14.32
N GLY A 354 -23.38 -28.11 13.37
CA GLY A 354 -24.44 -28.39 12.38
C GLY A 354 -24.67 -27.20 11.44
N LYS A 355 -25.89 -26.65 11.43
CA LYS A 355 -26.27 -25.44 10.65
C LYS A 355 -26.15 -24.13 11.47
N LYS A 356 -25.71 -24.23 12.72
CA LYS A 356 -25.54 -23.11 13.66
C LYS A 356 -24.07 -22.92 13.99
N ARG A 357 -23.75 -21.87 14.75
CA ARG A 357 -22.40 -21.60 15.27
C ARG A 357 -22.39 -21.64 16.79
N MET A 358 -21.21 -21.82 17.37
CA MET A 358 -20.96 -21.71 18.81
C MET A 358 -19.55 -21.18 19.06
N LEU A 359 -19.28 -20.66 20.25
CA LEU A 359 -17.94 -20.22 20.64
C LEU A 359 -16.96 -21.39 20.68
N THR A 360 -15.72 -21.12 20.26
CA THR A 360 -14.57 -21.98 20.55
C THR A 360 -14.04 -21.70 21.96
N ASN A 361 -13.06 -22.48 22.43
CA ASN A 361 -12.42 -22.20 23.73
C ASN A 361 -11.77 -20.81 23.75
N LEU A 362 -11.15 -20.39 22.64
CA LEU A 362 -10.61 -19.04 22.47
C LEU A 362 -11.73 -18.00 22.44
N GLY A 363 -12.83 -18.27 21.72
CA GLY A 363 -14.02 -17.43 21.70
C GLY A 363 -14.62 -17.19 23.08
N ILE A 364 -14.67 -18.22 23.93
CA ILE A 364 -15.14 -18.09 25.32
C ILE A 364 -14.22 -17.18 26.13
N GLN A 365 -12.89 -17.37 26.03
CA GLN A 365 -11.92 -16.55 26.75
C GLN A 365 -11.99 -15.08 26.33
N VAL A 366 -12.09 -14.82 25.03
CA VAL A 366 -12.28 -13.46 24.50
C VAL A 366 -13.60 -12.87 24.99
N ALA A 367 -14.70 -13.61 24.86
CA ALA A 367 -16.03 -13.12 25.25
C ALA A 367 -16.18 -12.84 26.75
N GLN A 368 -15.43 -13.53 27.61
CA GLN A 368 -15.42 -13.30 29.06
C GLN A 368 -14.67 -12.02 29.49
N LEU A 369 -13.84 -11.48 28.60
CA LEU A 369 -13.05 -10.27 28.83
C LEU A 369 -13.68 -9.01 28.20
N LEU A 370 -14.83 -9.18 27.52
CA LEU A 370 -15.68 -8.12 27.00
C LEU A 370 -16.75 -7.76 28.04
#